data_AF-A0A3C0GRL0-F1
#
_entry.id   AF-A0A3C0GRL0-F1
#
_cell.length_a   1.000
_cell.length_b   1.000
_cell.length_c   1.000
_cell.angle_alpha   90.00
_cell.angle_beta   90.00
_cell.angle_gamma   90.00
#
_symmetry.space_group_name_H-M   'P 1'
#
loop_
_entity.id
_entity.type
_entity.pdbx_description
1 polymer ?
#
loop_
_entity_poly.entity_id
_entity_poly.type
_entity_poly.pdbx_seq_one_letter_code
_entity_poly.pdbx_strand_id
1 'polypeptide(L)' 'ITGVPTVDTLVAQHLLKTVTAIRLMGADAIISGVRPQIAQTIVHLGLDLQGIVTKANLADALALALKRTGQTVVRAER' A
#
# COMPACT_ATOMS: atom_id res chain seq x y z
N ILE A 1 -2.25 2.96 5.89
CA ILE A 1 -3.57 3.62 6.10
C ILE A 1 -4.35 3.08 7.31
N THR A 2 -3.69 2.43 8.27
CA THR A 2 -4.33 1.76 9.42
C THR A 2 -5.17 2.70 10.32
N GLY A 3 -4.76 3.97 10.45
CA GLY A 3 -5.43 4.99 11.27
C GLY A 3 -6.52 5.80 10.56
N VAL A 4 -6.83 5.52 9.29
CA VAL A 4 -7.90 6.20 8.56
C VAL A 4 -9.17 5.34 8.68
N PRO A 5 -10.22 5.79 9.38
CA PRO A 5 -11.41 4.98 9.63
C PRO A 5 -12.22 4.76 8.36
N THR A 6 -12.33 5.78 7.51
CA THR A 6 -13.04 5.77 6.23
C THR A 6 -12.22 6.47 5.17
N VAL A 7 -12.15 5.90 3.97
CA VAL A 7 -11.52 6.53 2.81
C VAL A 7 -12.62 7.12 1.94
N ASP A 8 -12.55 8.43 1.71
CA ASP A 8 -13.39 9.13 0.74
C ASP A 8 -12.71 9.19 -0.63
N THR A 9 -13.45 9.68 -1.63
CA THR A 9 -12.97 9.83 -3.01
C THR A 9 -11.75 10.74 -3.11
N LEU A 10 -11.67 11.78 -2.29
CA LEU A 10 -10.61 12.77 -2.35
C LEU A 10 -9.30 12.20 -1.80
N VAL A 11 -9.33 11.54 -0.64
CA VAL A 11 -8.19 10.86 -0.03
C VAL A 11 -7.68 9.76 -0.96
N ALA A 12 -8.58 8.95 -1.53
CA ALA A 12 -8.20 7.89 -2.46
C ALA A 12 -7.50 8.45 -3.72
N GLN A 13 -8.03 9.52 -4.32
CA GLN A 13 -7.40 10.18 -5.47
C GLN A 13 -6.01 10.72 -5.16
N HIS A 14 -5.81 11.35 -4.01
CA HIS A 14 -4.49 11.86 -3.62
C HIS A 14 -3.49 10.74 -3.39
N LEU A 15 -3.91 9.65 -2.74
CA LEU A 15 -3.05 8.46 -2.56
C LEU A 15 -2.60 7.90 -3.90
N LEU A 16 -3.51 7.80 -4.87
CA LEU A 16 -3.19 7.29 -6.21
C LEU A 16 -2.24 8.21 -6.96
N LYS A 17 -2.47 9.53 -6.92
CA LYS A 17 -1.53 10.52 -7.49
C LYS A 17 -0.12 10.38 -6.90
N THR A 18 -0.03 10.21 -5.58
CA THR A 18 1.25 9.99 -4.90
C THR A 18 1.93 8.71 -5.36
N VAL A 19 1.19 7.60 -5.47
CA VAL A 19 1.75 6.33 -5.96
C VAL A 19 2.23 6.46 -7.41
N THR A 20 1.46 7.12 -8.28
CA THR A 20 1.86 7.39 -9.66
C THR A 20 3.13 8.23 -9.72
N ALA A 21 3.23 9.28 -8.89
CA ALA A 21 4.45 10.09 -8.80
C ALA A 21 5.67 9.25 -8.34
N ILE A 22 5.49 8.37 -7.35
CA ILE A 22 6.54 7.44 -6.90
C ILE A 22 7.01 6.53 -8.04
N ARG A 23 6.10 6.00 -8.85
CA ARG A 23 6.46 5.20 -10.03
C ARG A 23 7.21 6.00 -11.09
N LEU A 24 6.85 7.26 -11.31
CA LEU A 24 7.58 8.14 -12.21
C LEU A 24 9.02 8.41 -11.71
N MET A 25 9.25 8.34 -10.41
CA MET A 25 10.59 8.40 -9.81
C MET A 25 11.36 7.07 -9.91
N GLY A 26 10.80 6.03 -10.54
CA GLY A 26 11.43 4.72 -10.67
C GLY A 26 11.38 3.86 -9.39
N ALA A 27 10.50 4.20 -8.44
CA ALA A 27 10.35 3.49 -7.18
C ALA A 27 9.02 2.72 -7.11
N ASP A 28 9.03 1.64 -6.34
CA ASP A 28 7.84 0.85 -6.01
C ASP A 28 7.18 1.36 -4.72
N ALA A 29 5.85 1.37 -4.70
CA ALA A 29 5.07 1.68 -3.51
C ALA A 29 4.21 0.49 -3.08
N ILE A 30 4.11 0.27 -1.76
CA ILE A 30 3.24 -0.73 -1.14
C ILE A 30 2.32 -0.01 -0.15
N ILE A 31 1.01 -0.17 -0.29
CA ILE A 31 0.03 0.41 0.65
C ILE A 31 -0.31 -0.62 1.73
N SER A 32 0.11 -0.36 2.96
CA SER A 32 -0.23 -1.18 4.12
C SER A 32 -1.48 -0.67 4.84
N GLY A 33 -2.17 -1.54 5.57
CA GLY A 33 -3.35 -1.18 6.36
C GLY A 33 -4.65 -1.11 5.57
N VAL A 34 -4.69 -1.65 4.36
CA VAL A 34 -5.90 -1.65 3.52
C VAL A 34 -6.81 -2.79 3.98
N ARG A 35 -7.90 -2.45 4.67
CA ARG A 35 -8.97 -3.40 5.00
C ARG A 35 -9.79 -3.73 3.74
N PRO A 36 -10.39 -4.93 3.62
CA PRO A 36 -11.20 -5.30 2.45
C PRO A 36 -12.27 -4.25 2.10
N GLN A 37 -12.93 -3.68 3.11
CA GLN A 37 -13.93 -2.62 2.94
C GLN A 37 -13.36 -1.37 2.24
N ILE A 38 -12.14 -0.93 2.62
CA ILE A 38 -11.50 0.24 2.01
C ILE A 38 -11.16 -0.05 0.54
N ALA A 39 -10.63 -1.23 0.25
CA ALA A 39 -10.32 -1.62 -1.13
C ALA A 39 -11.60 -1.63 -1.99
N GLN A 40 -12.70 -2.16 -1.46
CA GLN A 40 -14.00 -2.16 -2.14
C GLN A 40 -14.50 -0.74 -2.40
N THR A 41 -14.40 0.16 -1.42
CA THR A 41 -14.76 1.57 -1.61
C THR A 41 -13.95 2.23 -2.72
N ILE A 42 -12.63 2.03 -2.76
CA ILE A 42 -11.77 2.61 -3.79
C ILE A 42 -12.20 2.13 -5.19
N VAL A 43 -12.40 0.82 -5.36
CA VAL A 43 -12.85 0.25 -6.64
C VAL A 43 -14.25 0.75 -7.02
N HIS A 44 -15.16 0.85 -6.04
CA HIS A 44 -16.53 1.35 -6.26
C HIS A 44 -16.54 2.83 -6.70
N LEU A 45 -15.58 3.62 -6.25
CA LEU A 45 -15.39 5.02 -6.65
C LEU A 45 -14.79 5.17 -8.07
N GLY A 46 -14.62 4.07 -8.80
CA GLY A 46 -14.05 4.06 -10.16
C GLY A 46 -12.53 4.24 -10.19
N LEU A 47 -11.87 4.09 -9.04
CA LEU A 47 -10.43 4.19 -8.94
C LEU A 47 -9.79 2.81 -9.07
N ASP A 48 -8.83 2.70 -9.98
CA ASP A 48 -8.13 1.45 -10.21
C ASP A 48 -6.87 1.34 -9.32
N LEU A 49 -6.74 0.19 -8.66
CA LEU A 49 -5.57 -0.19 -7.87
C LEU A 49 -4.57 -1.03 -8.69
N GLN A 50 -4.75 -1.16 -10.01
CA GLN A 50 -3.86 -1.94 -10.87
C GLN A 50 -2.37 -1.57 -10.71
N GLY A 51 -1.58 -2.61 -10.44
CA GLY A 51 -0.15 -2.54 -10.14
C GLY A 51 0.19 -2.00 -8.74
N ILE A 52 -0.78 -1.60 -7.92
CA ILE A 52 -0.53 -1.14 -6.56
C ILE A 52 -0.64 -2.35 -5.64
N VAL A 53 0.47 -2.68 -5.00
CA VAL A 53 0.46 -3.75 -4.01
C VAL A 53 -0.15 -3.23 -2.71
N THR A 54 -1.18 -3.93 -2.24
CA THR A 54 -1.80 -3.62 -0.95
C THR A 54 -1.62 -4.79 0.03
N LYS A 55 -1.49 -4.46 1.32
CA LYS A 55 -1.43 -5.43 2.42
C LYS A 55 -2.30 -4.96 3.58
N ALA A 56 -2.87 -5.91 4.31
CA ALA A 56 -3.75 -5.63 5.44
C ALA A 56 -2.99 -5.05 6.65
N ASN A 57 -1.72 -5.41 6.83
CA ASN A 57 -0.89 -4.96 7.94
C ASN A 57 0.50 -4.46 7.46
N LEU A 58 1.21 -3.76 8.34
CA LEU A 58 2.54 -3.22 8.04
C LEU A 58 3.61 -4.31 7.98
N ALA A 59 3.50 -5.35 8.83
CA ALA A 59 4.48 -6.43 8.90
C ALA A 59 4.61 -7.17 7.56
N ASP A 60 3.48 -7.55 6.94
CA ASP A 60 3.42 -8.22 5.64
C ASP A 60 3.89 -7.30 4.51
N ALA A 61 3.58 -6.00 4.59
CA ALA A 61 4.05 -5.01 3.62
C ALA A 61 5.57 -4.87 3.66
N LEU A 62 6.13 -4.77 4.87
CA LEU A 62 7.56 -4.65 5.09
C LEU A 62 8.30 -5.93 4.68
N ALA A 63 7.79 -7.10 5.07
CA ALA A 63 8.36 -8.38 4.67
C ALA A 63 8.41 -8.53 3.14
N LEU A 64 7.35 -8.10 2.44
CA LEU A 64 7.32 -8.08 0.98
C LEU A 64 8.31 -7.07 0.38
N ALA A 65 8.42 -5.88 0.96
CA ALA A 65 9.38 -4.87 0.51
C ALA A 65 10.82 -5.39 0.61
N LEU A 66 11.17 -6.01 1.73
CA LEU A 66 12.50 -6.57 1.97
C LEU A 66 12.79 -7.75 1.03
N LYS A 67 11.80 -8.62 0.80
CA LYS A 67 11.93 -9.70 -0.19
C LYS A 67 12.22 -9.15 -1.60
N ARG A 68 11.62 -8.01 -1.98
CA ARG A 68 11.88 -7.36 -3.29
C ARG A 68 13.27 -6.75 -3.38
N THR A 69 13.84 -6.28 -2.28
CA THR A 69 15.21 -5.76 -2.24
C THR A 69 16.27 -6.84 -1.99
N GLY A 70 15.88 -8.12 -1.97
CA GLY A 70 16.78 -9.24 -1.71
C GLY A 70 17.22 -9.37 -0.24
N GLN A 71 16.52 -8.71 0.68
CA GLN A 71 16.83 -8.68 2.10
C GLN A 71 15.92 -9.65 2.87
N THR A 72 16.48 -10.32 3.88
CA THR A 72 15.74 -11.23 4.76
C THR A 72 15.81 -10.72 6.20
N VAL A 73 14.65 -10.60 6.86
CA VAL A 73 14.60 -10.26 8.28
C VAL A 73 14.91 -11.50 9.10
N VAL A 74 16.00 -11.48 9.84
CA VAL A 74 16.34 -12.51 10.85
C VAL A 74 16.07 -11.95 12.24
N ARG A 75 15.71 -12.82 13.19
CA ARG A 75 15.64 -12.41 14.60
C ARG A 75 17.04 -12.12 15.09
N ALA A 76 17.23 -10.96 15.71
CA ALA A 76 18.46 -10.67 16.43
C ALA A 76 18.52 -11.60 17.64
N GLU A 77 19.54 -12.45 17.69
CA GLU A 77 19.83 -13.30 18.84
C GLU A 77 20.21 -12.40 20.02
N ARG A 78 19.48 -12.53 21.12
CA ARG A 78 19.78 -11.93 22.42
C ARG A 78 20.03 -13.03 23.43
#